data_AF-A0A1V5R0T3-F1
#
_entry.id   AF-A0A1V5R0T3-F1
#
_cell.length_a   1.000
_cell.length_b   1.000
_cell.length_c   1.000
_cell.angle_alpha   90.00
_cell.angle_beta   90.00
_cell.angle_gamma   90.00
#
_symmetry.space_group_name_H-M   'P 1'
#
loop_
_entity.id
_entity.type
_entity.pdbx_description
1 polymer ?
#
loop_
_entity_poly.entity_id
_entity_poly.type
_entity_poly.pdbx_seq_one_letter_code
_entity_poly.pdbx_strand_id
1 'polypeptide(L)'
;MRFLALAAPALVLLTIACARPEVEAFHRNPPPLDVVFEVPRGVPRPEAVKAEYAAALRARLATRTTVVRMGTLPPPEAVTVRVQITELRPVKVSDASPGAVGVATGIAVGTLSALAGNRDAVFDGFFWGLWAGHHAAHTRRARHWEADRLGFTPQVVEAQVALMAPGNPEPLWVFAVEPMDVINAMDPLREGRNDENRILEEEASAFARVVVARLQQRFGWSRLPEPSYWGDLKQEPEMIHHGDTEGTEKR
;
A
#
# COMPACT_ATOMS: atom_id res chain seq x y z
N MET A 1 -16.75 37.45 -32.99
CA MET A 1 -15.68 36.96 -32.09
C MET A 1 -16.07 37.15 -30.61
N ARG A 2 -17.05 36.40 -30.09
CA ARG A 2 -17.56 36.57 -28.70
C ARG A 2 -17.89 35.26 -27.97
N PHE A 3 -17.48 34.11 -28.50
CA PHE A 3 -17.76 32.79 -27.88
C PHE A 3 -16.56 32.13 -27.20
N LEU A 4 -15.38 32.77 -27.21
CA LEU A 4 -14.15 32.22 -26.62
C LEU A 4 -13.89 32.63 -25.16
N ALA A 5 -14.68 33.56 -24.60
CA ALA A 5 -14.45 34.08 -23.26
C ALA A 5 -15.10 33.26 -22.12
N LEU A 6 -15.98 32.31 -22.44
CA LEU A 6 -16.75 31.52 -21.47
C LEU A 6 -16.27 30.06 -21.31
N ALA A 7 -15.39 29.58 -22.20
CA ALA A 7 -14.87 28.21 -22.12
C ALA A 7 -13.81 28.04 -21.02
N ALA A 8 -13.05 29.09 -20.70
CA ALA A 8 -12.01 29.05 -19.68
C ALA A 8 -12.54 28.88 -18.23
N PRO A 9 -13.54 29.65 -17.74
CA PRO A 9 -14.05 29.48 -16.39
C PRO A 9 -14.82 28.16 -16.20
N ALA A 10 -15.49 27.66 -17.25
CA ALA A 10 -16.19 26.37 -17.20
C ALA A 10 -15.20 25.19 -17.07
N LEU A 11 -14.04 25.24 -17.73
CA LEU A 11 -12.99 24.23 -17.59
C LEU A 11 -12.38 24.25 -16.18
N VAL A 12 -12.16 25.43 -15.59
CA VAL A 12 -11.66 25.58 -14.22
C VAL A 12 -12.69 25.10 -13.19
N LEU A 13 -13.98 25.42 -13.37
CA LEU A 13 -15.07 24.92 -12.52
C LEU A 13 -15.24 23.39 -12.63
N LEU A 14 -15.04 22.81 -13.82
CA LEU A 14 -15.02 21.35 -14.02
C LEU A 14 -13.82 20.68 -13.35
N THR A 15 -12.66 21.33 -13.28
CA THR A 15 -11.51 20.78 -12.53
C THR A 15 -11.69 20.83 -11.01
N ILE A 16 -12.46 21.80 -10.49
CA ILE A 16 -12.74 21.92 -9.05
C ILE A 16 -13.85 20.94 -8.61
N ALA A 17 -14.76 20.55 -9.52
CA ALA A 17 -15.91 19.69 -9.23
C ALA A 17 -15.56 18.20 -8.96
N CYS A 18 -14.31 17.76 -9.16
CA CYS A 18 -13.90 16.38 -8.88
C CYS A 18 -13.04 16.22 -7.60
N ALA A 19 -12.75 17.30 -6.88
CA ALA A 19 -12.04 17.19 -5.61
C ALA A 19 -13.05 16.87 -4.49
N ARG A 20 -13.10 15.60 -4.04
CA ARG A 20 -13.85 15.24 -2.84
C ARG A 20 -13.35 16.10 -1.66
N PRO A 21 -14.22 16.85 -0.97
CA PRO A 21 -13.79 17.81 0.05
C PRO A 21 -13.04 17.13 1.20
N GLU A 22 -13.36 15.88 1.50
CA GLU A 22 -12.67 15.06 2.50
C GLU A 22 -11.21 14.76 2.14
N VAL A 23 -10.92 14.57 0.84
CA VAL A 23 -9.57 14.32 0.33
C VAL A 23 -8.73 15.59 0.42
N GLU A 24 -9.34 16.74 0.14
CA GLU A 24 -8.68 18.05 0.27
C GLU A 24 -8.44 18.41 1.75
N ALA A 25 -9.39 18.11 2.64
CA ALA A 25 -9.22 18.30 4.08
C ALA A 25 -8.06 17.45 4.62
N PHE A 26 -8.00 16.18 4.21
CA PHE A 26 -6.90 15.27 4.54
C PHE A 26 -5.55 15.74 3.98
N HIS A 27 -5.52 16.30 2.76
CA HIS A 27 -4.32 16.87 2.17
C HIS A 27 -3.76 18.04 3.00
N ARG A 28 -4.64 18.92 3.50
CA ARG A 28 -4.23 20.11 4.27
C ARG A 28 -3.79 19.80 5.69
N ASN A 29 -4.50 18.91 6.37
CA ASN A 29 -4.19 18.54 7.75
C ASN A 29 -4.49 17.04 7.96
N PRO A 30 -3.51 16.15 7.69
CA PRO A 30 -3.73 14.73 7.83
C PRO A 30 -3.89 14.37 9.32
N PRO A 31 -5.03 13.78 9.74
CA PRO A 31 -5.19 13.26 11.10
C PRO A 31 -4.23 12.08 11.35
N PRO A 32 -4.08 11.64 12.61
CA PRO A 32 -3.28 10.47 12.93
C PRO A 32 -3.69 9.24 12.11
N LEU A 33 -2.70 8.55 11.54
CA LEU A 33 -2.96 7.34 10.77
C LEU A 33 -2.90 6.10 11.65
N ASP A 34 -3.96 5.30 11.63
CA ASP A 34 -3.91 3.93 12.13
C ASP A 34 -3.58 2.97 10.98
N VAL A 35 -2.85 1.90 11.27
CA VAL A 35 -2.39 0.93 10.26
C VAL A 35 -2.96 -0.44 10.58
N VAL A 36 -3.80 -0.95 9.68
CA VAL A 36 -4.46 -2.25 9.81
C VAL A 36 -4.09 -3.12 8.63
N PHE A 37 -3.62 -4.33 8.93
CA PHE A 37 -3.23 -5.33 7.94
C PHE A 37 -4.15 -6.54 7.99
N GLU A 38 -4.54 -7.00 6.81
CA GLU A 38 -5.26 -8.24 6.58
C GLU A 38 -4.41 -9.13 5.68
N VAL A 39 -4.13 -10.35 6.16
CA VAL A 39 -3.30 -11.34 5.46
C VAL A 39 -4.17 -12.54 5.09
N PRO A 40 -4.01 -13.14 3.88
CA PRO A 40 -4.76 -14.32 3.49
C PRO A 40 -4.50 -15.50 4.45
N ARG A 41 -5.55 -16.31 4.69
CA ARG A 41 -5.47 -17.49 5.60
C ARG A 41 -4.48 -18.58 5.15
N GLY A 42 -4.00 -18.53 3.90
CA GLY A 42 -3.05 -19.50 3.33
C GLY A 42 -1.57 -19.18 3.57
N VAL A 43 -1.26 -18.06 4.22
CA VAL A 43 0.12 -17.63 4.48
C VAL A 43 0.68 -18.34 5.72
N PRO A 44 1.91 -18.90 5.67
CA PRO A 44 2.56 -19.44 6.86
C PRO A 44 2.91 -18.32 7.85
N ARG A 45 2.58 -18.51 9.14
CA ARG A 45 2.80 -17.52 10.22
C ARG A 45 2.14 -16.14 9.92
N PRO A 46 0.82 -16.08 9.67
CA PRO A 46 0.16 -14.86 9.20
C PRO A 46 0.26 -13.70 10.20
N GLU A 47 0.26 -13.98 11.50
CA GLU A 47 0.40 -12.94 12.54
C GLU A 47 1.81 -12.34 12.60
N ALA A 48 2.85 -13.14 12.36
CA ALA A 48 4.23 -12.65 12.30
C ALA A 48 4.44 -11.76 11.07
N VAL A 49 3.95 -12.19 9.90
CA VAL A 49 3.97 -11.40 8.66
C VAL A 49 3.21 -10.09 8.86
N LYS A 50 2.00 -10.16 9.43
CA LYS A 50 1.18 -8.99 9.74
C LYS A 50 1.91 -8.02 10.66
N ALA A 51 2.54 -8.51 11.72
CA ALA A 51 3.29 -7.69 12.67
C ALA A 51 4.47 -6.98 11.99
N GLU A 52 5.27 -7.71 11.20
CA GLU A 52 6.46 -7.18 10.53
C GLU A 52 6.11 -6.10 9.49
N TYR A 53 5.15 -6.40 8.60
CA TYR A 53 4.68 -5.45 7.60
C TYR A 53 4.03 -4.21 8.22
N ALA A 54 3.24 -4.40 9.29
CA ALA A 54 2.64 -3.28 10.01
C ALA A 54 3.68 -2.43 10.74
N ALA A 55 4.70 -3.05 11.34
CA ALA A 55 5.80 -2.35 12.00
C ALA A 55 6.61 -1.51 10.99
N ALA A 56 7.01 -2.12 9.87
CA ALA A 56 7.74 -1.44 8.80
C ALA A 56 6.93 -0.26 8.22
N LEU A 57 5.64 -0.46 7.95
CA LEU A 57 4.77 0.59 7.42
C LEU A 57 4.58 1.73 8.42
N ARG A 58 4.32 1.44 9.70
CA ARG A 58 4.19 2.46 10.74
C ARG A 58 5.47 3.27 10.89
N ALA A 59 6.63 2.60 10.98
CA ALA A 59 7.92 3.26 11.14
C ALA A 59 8.21 4.21 9.98
N ARG A 60 7.87 3.83 8.74
CA ARG A 60 8.09 4.66 7.56
C ARG A 60 7.08 5.81 7.48
N LEU A 61 5.80 5.56 7.74
CA LEU A 61 4.76 6.60 7.76
C LEU A 61 5.03 7.65 8.83
N ALA A 62 5.55 7.25 10.00
CA ALA A 62 5.88 8.17 11.09
C ALA A 62 6.91 9.23 10.67
N THR A 63 7.74 8.96 9.66
CA THR A 63 8.68 9.96 9.11
C THR A 63 8.00 11.03 8.23
N ARG A 64 6.68 10.94 8.00
CA ARG A 64 5.92 11.76 7.04
C ARG A 64 4.67 12.37 7.63
N THR A 65 4.02 11.67 8.54
CA THR A 65 2.82 12.10 9.22
C THR A 65 2.75 11.45 10.60
N THR A 66 1.80 11.88 11.41
CA THR A 66 1.55 11.30 12.73
C THR A 66 0.90 9.93 12.58
N VAL A 67 1.45 8.91 13.25
CA VAL A 67 0.96 7.52 13.16
C VAL A 67 0.61 7.00 14.55
N VAL A 68 -0.49 6.29 14.69
CA VAL A 68 -0.89 5.63 15.94
C VAL A 68 0.12 4.55 16.29
N ARG A 69 0.65 4.60 17.52
CA ARG A 69 1.60 3.61 18.02
C ARG A 69 0.93 2.23 18.13
N MET A 70 1.72 1.18 17.93
CA MET A 70 1.25 -0.18 18.14
C MET A 70 0.79 -0.38 19.60
N GLY A 71 -0.41 -0.91 19.79
CA GLY A 71 -0.98 -1.18 21.12
C GLY A 71 -1.66 0.01 21.80
N THR A 72 -1.67 1.19 21.18
CA THR A 72 -2.47 2.34 21.67
C THR A 72 -3.83 2.38 20.98
N LEU A 73 -4.86 2.83 21.70
CA LEU A 73 -6.18 3.05 21.10
C LEU A 73 -6.10 4.23 20.11
N PRO A 74 -6.56 4.07 18.86
CA PRO A 74 -6.58 5.16 17.91
C PRO A 74 -7.57 6.25 18.37
N PRO A 75 -7.26 7.54 18.15
CA PRO A 75 -8.20 8.61 18.44
C PRO A 75 -9.42 8.54 17.48
N PRO A 76 -10.59 9.09 17.85
CA PRO A 76 -11.82 8.98 17.06
C PRO A 76 -11.71 9.50 15.62
N GLU A 77 -10.84 10.49 15.40
CA GLU A 77 -10.57 11.13 14.11
C GLU A 77 -9.52 10.39 13.27
N ALA A 78 -8.94 9.28 13.77
CA ALA A 78 -7.88 8.56 13.07
C ALA A 78 -8.35 8.02 11.73
N VAL A 79 -7.52 8.19 10.70
CA VAL A 79 -7.73 7.61 9.38
C VAL A 79 -7.02 6.26 9.32
N THR A 80 -7.74 5.21 8.91
CA THR A 80 -7.17 3.87 8.83
C THR A 80 -6.55 3.62 7.45
N VAL A 81 -5.25 3.36 7.41
CA VAL A 81 -4.56 2.72 6.29
C VAL A 81 -4.85 1.23 6.36
N ARG A 82 -5.86 0.77 5.62
CA ARG A 82 -6.18 -0.65 5.49
C ARG A 82 -5.36 -1.25 4.37
N VAL A 83 -4.51 -2.21 4.71
CA VAL A 83 -3.72 -2.98 3.76
C VAL A 83 -4.26 -4.39 3.70
N GLN A 84 -4.83 -4.77 2.56
CA GLN A 84 -5.29 -6.12 2.29
C GLN A 84 -4.29 -6.79 1.36
N ILE A 85 -3.49 -7.72 1.88
CA ILE A 85 -2.62 -8.55 1.05
C ILE A 85 -3.53 -9.53 0.29
N THR A 86 -3.54 -9.47 -1.03
CA THR A 86 -4.36 -10.33 -1.90
C THR A 86 -3.61 -11.60 -2.24
N GLU A 87 -2.31 -11.50 -2.46
CA GLU A 87 -1.44 -12.63 -2.74
C GLU A 87 -0.12 -12.50 -2.00
N LEU A 88 0.24 -13.56 -1.28
CA LEU A 88 1.56 -13.72 -0.69
C LEU A 88 1.98 -15.17 -0.88
N ARG A 89 2.89 -15.40 -1.82
CA ARG A 89 3.38 -16.74 -2.13
C ARG A 89 4.88 -16.72 -2.40
N PRO A 90 5.60 -17.78 -2.00
CA PRO A 90 6.93 -17.99 -2.55
C PRO A 90 6.81 -18.04 -4.07
N VAL A 91 7.77 -17.43 -4.77
CA VAL A 91 7.83 -17.48 -6.23
C VAL A 91 8.05 -18.95 -6.63
N LYS A 92 6.95 -19.69 -6.83
CA LYS A 92 6.99 -20.91 -7.60
C LYS A 92 7.22 -20.46 -9.03
N VAL A 93 8.37 -20.81 -9.58
CA VAL A 93 8.63 -20.68 -11.01
C VAL A 93 7.49 -21.44 -11.69
N SER A 94 6.53 -20.71 -12.25
CA SER A 94 5.59 -21.35 -13.16
C SER A 94 6.42 -21.92 -14.29
N ASP A 95 6.45 -23.24 -14.43
CA ASP A 95 7.14 -23.92 -15.52
C ASP A 95 6.52 -23.60 -16.88
N ALA A 96 5.32 -23.01 -16.89
CA ALA A 96 4.69 -22.53 -18.11
C ALA A 96 5.53 -21.40 -18.73
N SER A 97 6.04 -21.66 -19.93
CA SER A 97 6.77 -20.65 -20.69
C SER A 97 5.86 -19.44 -20.98
N PRO A 98 6.42 -18.23 -21.16
CA PRO A 98 5.64 -17.08 -21.58
C PRO A 98 4.82 -17.33 -22.85
N GLY A 99 5.35 -18.15 -23.77
CA GLY A 99 4.61 -18.61 -24.94
C GLY A 99 3.41 -19.49 -24.57
N ALA A 100 3.53 -20.39 -23.59
CA ALA A 100 2.41 -21.20 -23.13
C ALA A 100 1.30 -20.35 -22.49
N VAL A 101 1.66 -19.33 -21.69
CA VAL A 101 0.71 -18.36 -21.14
C VAL A 101 0.02 -17.59 -22.27
N GLY A 102 0.80 -17.07 -23.23
CA GLY A 102 0.26 -16.34 -24.37
C GLY A 102 -0.68 -17.17 -25.24
N VAL A 103 -0.34 -18.44 -25.53
CA VAL A 103 -1.20 -19.35 -26.28
C VAL A 103 -2.49 -19.65 -25.52
N ALA A 104 -2.40 -19.95 -24.21
CA ALA A 104 -3.57 -20.24 -23.39
C ALA A 104 -4.53 -19.03 -23.30
N THR A 105 -4.01 -17.83 -23.05
CA THR A 105 -4.81 -16.61 -23.03
C THR A 105 -5.41 -16.31 -24.39
N GLY A 106 -4.65 -16.49 -25.47
CA GLY A 106 -5.14 -16.20 -26.82
C GLY A 106 -6.26 -17.14 -27.26
N ILE A 107 -6.15 -18.43 -26.94
CA ILE A 107 -7.23 -19.40 -27.18
C ILE A 107 -8.47 -19.03 -26.35
N ALA A 108 -8.29 -18.72 -25.06
CA ALA A 108 -9.41 -18.39 -24.17
C ALA A 108 -10.14 -17.12 -24.60
N VAL A 109 -9.42 -16.03 -24.88
CA VAL A 109 -10.05 -14.79 -25.33
C VAL A 109 -10.64 -14.94 -26.73
N GLY A 110 -9.94 -15.61 -27.66
CA GLY A 110 -10.47 -15.82 -29.01
C GLY A 110 -11.75 -16.66 -29.03
N THR A 111 -11.83 -17.70 -28.19
CA THR A 111 -13.05 -18.50 -28.04
C THR A 111 -14.20 -17.71 -27.40
N LEU A 112 -13.92 -16.91 -26.36
CA LEU A 112 -14.92 -16.03 -25.75
C LEU A 112 -15.42 -14.95 -26.72
N SER A 113 -14.52 -14.29 -27.45
CA SER A 113 -14.88 -13.30 -28.48
C SER A 113 -15.71 -13.92 -29.61
N ALA A 114 -15.40 -15.15 -30.03
CA ALA A 114 -16.18 -15.85 -31.06
C ALA A 114 -17.58 -16.21 -30.56
N LEU A 115 -17.71 -16.68 -29.31
CA LEU A 115 -19.00 -16.96 -28.67
C LEU A 115 -19.85 -15.69 -28.49
N ALA A 116 -19.20 -14.54 -28.29
CA ALA A 116 -19.85 -13.24 -28.23
C ALA A 116 -20.24 -12.66 -29.62
N GLY A 117 -19.98 -13.39 -30.71
CA GLY A 117 -20.30 -12.97 -32.07
C GLY A 117 -19.33 -11.95 -32.67
N ASN A 118 -18.15 -11.76 -32.07
CA ASN A 118 -17.13 -10.88 -32.63
C ASN A 118 -16.48 -11.51 -33.88
N ARG A 119 -16.55 -10.79 -35.01
CA ARG A 119 -15.91 -11.22 -36.27
C ARG A 119 -14.39 -11.18 -36.22
N ASP A 120 -13.83 -10.40 -35.30
CA ASP A 120 -12.37 -10.25 -35.10
C ASP A 120 -11.81 -11.15 -33.99
N ALA A 121 -12.55 -12.17 -33.56
CA ALA A 121 -12.19 -13.04 -32.45
C ALA A 121 -10.79 -13.69 -32.56
N VAL A 122 -10.34 -14.00 -33.78
CA VAL A 122 -8.98 -14.52 -34.02
C VAL A 122 -7.92 -13.45 -33.74
N PHE A 123 -8.18 -12.19 -34.13
CA PHE A 123 -7.29 -11.07 -33.85
C PHE A 123 -7.29 -10.69 -32.37
N ASP A 124 -8.45 -10.70 -31.71
CA ASP A 124 -8.56 -10.51 -30.26
C ASP A 124 -7.74 -11.56 -29.51
N GLY A 125 -7.93 -12.84 -29.84
CA GLY A 125 -7.16 -13.93 -29.25
C GLY A 125 -5.66 -13.76 -29.50
N PHE A 126 -5.25 -13.43 -30.71
CA PHE A 126 -3.84 -13.19 -31.03
C PHE A 126 -3.24 -12.01 -30.26
N PHE A 127 -3.93 -10.87 -30.21
CA PHE A 127 -3.49 -9.67 -29.50
C PHE A 127 -3.34 -9.93 -28.01
N TRP A 128 -4.38 -10.47 -27.36
CA TRP A 128 -4.35 -10.77 -25.94
C TRP A 128 -3.36 -11.89 -25.60
N GLY A 129 -3.16 -12.84 -26.51
CA GLY A 129 -2.13 -13.86 -26.38
C GLY A 129 -0.71 -13.30 -26.46
N LEU A 130 -0.43 -12.41 -27.41
CA LEU A 130 0.86 -11.70 -27.47
C LEU A 130 1.07 -10.79 -26.27
N TRP A 131 0.04 -10.06 -25.85
CA TRP A 131 0.10 -9.18 -24.68
C TRP A 131 0.40 -9.98 -23.41
N ALA A 132 -0.37 -11.04 -23.14
CA ALA A 132 -0.15 -11.90 -21.97
C ALA A 132 1.20 -12.61 -22.01
N GLY A 133 1.62 -13.10 -23.19
CA GLY A 133 2.93 -13.72 -23.37
C GLY A 133 4.10 -12.74 -23.21
N HIS A 134 3.96 -11.51 -23.71
CA HIS A 134 4.95 -10.44 -23.52
C HIS A 134 5.06 -10.04 -22.04
N HIS A 135 3.93 -9.82 -21.36
CA HIS A 135 3.92 -9.50 -19.94
C HIS A 135 4.46 -10.65 -19.09
N ALA A 136 4.15 -11.91 -19.41
CA ALA A 136 4.73 -13.08 -18.77
C ALA A 136 6.24 -13.21 -19.02
N ALA A 137 6.72 -12.85 -20.22
CA ALA A 137 8.14 -12.83 -20.55
C ALA A 137 8.88 -11.71 -19.83
N HIS A 138 8.27 -10.52 -19.75
CA HIS A 138 8.82 -9.37 -19.03
C HIS A 138 8.92 -9.67 -17.53
N THR A 139 7.85 -10.19 -16.92
CA THR A 139 7.92 -10.64 -15.52
C THR A 139 8.94 -11.76 -15.32
N ARG A 140 9.02 -12.76 -16.21
CA ARG A 140 10.02 -13.84 -16.08
C ARG A 140 11.46 -13.32 -16.20
N ARG A 141 11.73 -12.41 -17.13
CA ARG A 141 13.08 -11.82 -17.32
C ARG A 141 13.46 -10.88 -16.20
N ALA A 142 12.55 -9.98 -15.80
CA ALA A 142 12.73 -9.09 -14.66
C ALA A 142 13.06 -9.91 -13.41
N ARG A 143 12.29 -10.98 -13.14
CA ARG A 143 12.51 -11.89 -11.99
C ARG A 143 13.86 -12.59 -11.96
N HIS A 144 14.41 -13.01 -13.11
CA HIS A 144 15.72 -13.67 -13.13
C HIS A 144 16.84 -12.67 -12.86
N TRP A 145 16.79 -11.51 -13.51
CA TRP A 145 17.74 -10.42 -13.28
C TRP A 145 17.65 -9.85 -11.86
N GLU A 146 16.46 -9.84 -11.27
CA GLU A 146 16.24 -9.33 -9.91
C GLU A 146 16.69 -10.29 -8.82
N ALA A 147 16.55 -11.61 -9.02
CA ALA A 147 17.13 -12.59 -8.10
C ALA A 147 18.66 -12.46 -8.05
N ASP A 148 19.30 -12.25 -9.21
CA ASP A 148 20.74 -11.99 -9.29
C ASP A 148 21.12 -10.65 -8.64
N ARG A 149 20.30 -9.61 -8.84
CA ARG A 149 20.49 -8.30 -8.20
C ARG A 149 20.39 -8.39 -6.69
N LEU A 150 19.36 -9.05 -6.18
CA LEU A 150 19.00 -9.09 -4.76
C LEU A 150 19.82 -10.11 -3.97
N GLY A 151 20.32 -11.15 -4.64
CA GLY A 151 21.05 -12.25 -4.01
C GLY A 151 20.15 -13.28 -3.31
N PHE A 152 18.83 -13.15 -3.43
CA PHE A 152 17.83 -14.07 -2.89
C PHE A 152 16.57 -14.06 -3.78
N THR A 153 15.67 -15.03 -3.57
CA THR A 153 14.39 -15.11 -4.29
C THR A 153 13.29 -14.42 -3.46
N PRO A 154 12.78 -13.25 -3.87
CA PRO A 154 11.74 -12.56 -3.13
C PRO A 154 10.39 -13.28 -3.26
N GLN A 155 9.47 -13.03 -2.32
CA GLN A 155 8.08 -13.44 -2.43
C GLN A 155 7.30 -12.52 -3.38
N VAL A 156 6.23 -13.08 -3.97
CA VAL A 156 5.24 -12.27 -4.69
C VAL A 156 4.36 -11.63 -3.63
N VAL A 157 4.42 -10.29 -3.51
CA VAL A 157 3.58 -9.51 -2.61
C VAL A 157 2.62 -8.67 -3.45
N GLU A 158 1.35 -9.03 -3.45
CA GLU A 158 0.29 -8.23 -4.06
C GLU A 158 -0.66 -7.75 -2.95
N ALA A 159 -0.99 -6.46 -2.97
CA ALA A 159 -1.87 -5.89 -1.97
C ALA A 159 -2.74 -4.77 -2.52
N GLN A 160 -3.91 -4.59 -1.91
CA GLN A 160 -4.72 -3.39 -2.06
C GLN A 160 -4.60 -2.53 -0.80
N VAL A 161 -4.31 -1.25 -0.98
CA VAL A 161 -4.22 -0.28 0.11
C VAL A 161 -5.36 0.71 -0.02
N ALA A 162 -6.13 0.88 1.05
CA ALA A 162 -7.24 1.81 1.15
C ALA A 162 -7.06 2.76 2.34
N LEU A 163 -7.30 4.04 2.12
CA LEU A 163 -7.39 5.05 3.18
C LEU A 163 -8.86 5.22 3.58
N MET A 164 -9.20 4.83 4.80
CA MET A 164 -10.56 4.88 5.33
C MET A 164 -10.71 6.04 6.32
N ALA A 165 -11.59 6.99 6.02
CA ALA A 165 -11.98 8.02 6.98
C ALA A 165 -12.93 7.44 8.04
N PRO A 166 -12.85 7.89 9.30
CA PRO A 166 -13.74 7.45 10.36
C PRO A 166 -15.19 7.81 10.01
N GLY A 167 -16.09 6.84 10.13
CA GLY A 167 -17.52 7.03 9.84
C GLY A 167 -17.86 7.13 8.34
N ASN A 168 -16.89 7.10 7.43
CA ASN A 168 -17.16 7.05 5.98
C ASN A 168 -17.07 5.61 5.46
N PRO A 169 -18.13 5.06 4.82
CA PRO A 169 -18.07 3.74 4.19
C PRO A 169 -17.18 3.71 2.94
N GLU A 170 -16.97 4.83 2.26
CA GLU A 170 -16.15 4.91 1.07
C GLU A 170 -14.70 5.31 1.40
N PRO A 171 -13.70 4.64 0.80
CA PRO A 171 -12.31 5.01 0.98
C PRO A 171 -12.02 6.39 0.37
N LEU A 172 -11.21 7.19 1.07
CA LEU A 172 -10.64 8.44 0.56
C LEU A 172 -9.79 8.19 -0.68
N TRP A 173 -9.06 7.07 -0.70
CA TRP A 173 -8.24 6.65 -1.82
C TRP A 173 -7.92 5.16 -1.75
N VAL A 174 -7.82 4.51 -2.91
CA VAL A 174 -7.44 3.10 -3.06
C VAL A 174 -6.39 2.97 -4.15
N PHE A 175 -5.38 2.13 -3.93
CA PHE A 175 -4.45 1.73 -4.97
C PHE A 175 -3.96 0.30 -4.76
N ALA A 176 -3.57 -0.36 -5.86
CA ALA A 176 -2.96 -1.69 -5.83
C ALA A 176 -1.43 -1.57 -5.80
N VAL A 177 -0.78 -2.33 -4.93
CA VAL A 177 0.67 -2.52 -4.91
C VAL A 177 0.96 -3.78 -5.71
N GLU A 178 1.69 -3.63 -6.81
CA GLU A 178 2.07 -4.76 -7.65
C GLU A 178 3.34 -5.42 -7.11
N PRO A 179 3.53 -6.73 -7.33
CA PRO A 179 4.74 -7.42 -6.89
C PRO A 179 6.02 -6.77 -7.37
N MET A 180 5.98 -6.19 -8.58
CA MET A 180 7.14 -5.56 -9.18
C MET A 180 7.49 -4.19 -8.57
N ASP A 181 6.53 -3.51 -7.95
CA ASP A 181 6.86 -2.30 -7.21
C ASP A 181 7.69 -2.65 -5.97
N VAL A 182 7.30 -3.72 -5.28
CA VAL A 182 7.95 -4.17 -4.05
C VAL A 182 9.35 -4.69 -4.36
N ILE A 183 9.49 -5.59 -5.34
CA ILE A 183 10.80 -6.15 -5.70
C ILE A 183 11.76 -5.07 -6.22
N ASN A 184 11.28 -4.06 -6.96
CA ASN A 184 12.12 -2.93 -7.38
C ASN A 184 12.56 -2.05 -6.19
N ALA A 185 11.72 -1.94 -5.18
CA ALA A 185 12.02 -1.19 -3.97
C ALA A 185 12.95 -1.92 -2.99
N MET A 186 13.16 -3.23 -3.16
CA MET A 186 14.05 -4.02 -2.29
C MET A 186 15.54 -3.71 -2.52
N ASP A 187 16.28 -3.74 -1.41
CA ASP A 187 17.73 -3.70 -1.39
C ASP A 187 18.34 -5.10 -1.41
N PRO A 188 19.54 -5.26 -2.01
CA PRO A 188 20.20 -6.55 -2.06
C PRO A 188 20.73 -6.99 -0.69
N LEU A 189 20.50 -8.26 -0.33
CA LEU A 189 21.01 -8.84 0.91
C LEU A 189 22.39 -9.47 0.65
N ARG A 190 23.44 -8.74 1.02
CA ARG A 190 24.83 -9.25 0.93
C ARG A 190 25.11 -10.36 1.94
N GLU A 191 24.54 -10.24 3.14
CA GLU A 191 24.68 -11.20 4.24
C GLU A 191 23.32 -11.66 4.73
N GLY A 192 23.17 -12.94 5.06
CA GLY A 192 21.89 -13.49 5.52
C GLY A 192 20.86 -13.69 4.41
N ARG A 193 21.29 -13.82 3.15
CA ARG A 193 20.43 -14.12 1.98
C ARG A 193 19.63 -15.43 2.05
N ASN A 194 19.94 -16.29 3.02
CA ASN A 194 19.22 -17.54 3.31
C ASN A 194 18.42 -17.45 4.62
N ASP A 195 18.49 -16.33 5.34
CA ASP A 195 17.74 -16.11 6.57
C ASP A 195 16.35 -15.59 6.22
N GLU A 196 15.35 -16.44 6.40
CA GLU A 196 13.95 -16.11 6.11
C GLU A 196 13.47 -14.86 6.84
N ASN A 197 13.97 -14.58 8.05
CA ASN A 197 13.53 -13.42 8.82
C ASN A 197 14.11 -12.13 8.24
N ARG A 198 15.36 -12.13 7.76
CA ARG A 198 15.96 -10.96 7.08
C ARG A 198 15.32 -10.68 5.74
N ILE A 199 14.98 -11.74 5.00
CA ILE A 199 14.22 -11.60 3.75
C ILE A 199 12.86 -10.97 4.04
N LEU A 200 12.15 -11.47 5.06
CA LEU A 200 10.85 -10.91 5.46
C LEU A 200 10.94 -9.45 5.89
N GLU A 201 11.97 -9.08 6.66
CA GLU A 201 12.23 -7.70 7.09
C GLU A 201 12.46 -6.77 5.88
N GLU A 202 13.28 -7.20 4.92
CA GLU A 202 13.54 -6.43 3.69
C GLU A 202 12.28 -6.33 2.82
N GLU A 203 11.50 -7.41 2.69
CA GLU A 203 10.21 -7.41 1.99
C GLU A 203 9.23 -6.42 2.61
N ALA A 204 9.08 -6.45 3.94
CA ALA A 204 8.23 -5.54 4.69
C ALA A 204 8.69 -4.08 4.54
N SER A 205 10.00 -3.85 4.61
CA SER A 205 10.62 -2.52 4.40
C SER A 205 10.38 -2.00 2.99
N ALA A 206 10.60 -2.81 1.95
CA ALA A 206 10.37 -2.46 0.56
C ALA A 206 8.89 -2.18 0.29
N PHE A 207 7.99 -3.00 0.84
CA PHE A 207 6.55 -2.76 0.76
C PHE A 207 6.17 -1.40 1.37
N ALA A 208 6.67 -1.12 2.57
CA ALA A 208 6.45 0.17 3.23
C ALA A 208 6.97 1.35 2.40
N ARG A 209 8.13 1.21 1.74
CA ARG A 209 8.67 2.22 0.82
C ARG A 209 7.69 2.54 -0.31
N VAL A 210 7.14 1.52 -0.97
CA VAL A 210 6.19 1.69 -2.09
C VAL A 210 4.92 2.40 -1.62
N VAL A 211 4.31 1.92 -0.53
CA VAL A 211 3.08 2.49 0.01
C VAL A 211 3.27 3.96 0.39
N VAL A 212 4.33 4.26 1.14
CA VAL A 212 4.62 5.64 1.58
C VAL A 212 4.97 6.54 0.41
N ALA A 213 5.70 6.06 -0.61
CA ALA A 213 6.01 6.85 -1.80
C ALA A 213 4.74 7.22 -2.58
N ARG A 214 3.81 6.29 -2.73
CA ARG A 214 2.51 6.55 -3.39
C ARG A 214 1.65 7.52 -2.61
N LEU A 215 1.60 7.39 -1.28
CA LEU A 215 0.90 8.35 -0.41
C LEU A 215 1.53 9.75 -0.48
N GLN A 216 2.85 9.85 -0.46
CA GLN A 216 3.57 11.12 -0.66
C GLN A 216 3.24 11.75 -2.01
N GLN A 217 3.27 10.98 -3.09
CA GLN A 217 2.94 11.47 -4.42
C GLN A 217 1.49 11.98 -4.48
N ARG A 218 0.56 11.30 -3.80
CA ARG A 218 -0.86 11.66 -3.80
C ARG A 218 -1.20 12.88 -2.95
N PHE A 219 -0.55 13.02 -1.79
CA PHE A 219 -0.90 14.01 -0.76
C PHE A 219 0.18 15.08 -0.51
N GLY A 220 1.27 15.07 -1.27
CA GLY A 220 2.32 16.08 -1.19
C GLY A 220 3.11 16.08 0.12
N TRP A 221 3.14 14.96 0.86
CA TRP A 221 3.80 14.89 2.17
C TRP A 221 5.32 15.05 2.09
N SER A 222 5.83 16.02 2.84
CA SER A 222 7.26 16.22 3.03
C SER A 222 7.83 15.29 4.12
N ARG A 223 9.15 15.24 4.23
CA ARG A 223 9.81 14.49 5.32
C ARG A 223 9.72 15.31 6.61
N LEU A 224 9.32 14.67 7.70
CA LEU A 224 9.42 15.24 9.04
C LEU A 224 10.86 15.15 9.56
N PRO A 225 11.29 16.11 10.40
CA PRO A 225 12.64 16.08 11.00
C PRO A 225 12.81 14.87 11.93
N GLU A 226 11.74 14.49 12.65
CA GLU A 226 11.70 13.35 13.56
C GLU A 226 10.44 12.51 13.30
N PRO A 227 10.46 11.20 13.58
CA PRO A 227 9.27 10.36 13.50
C PRO A 227 8.17 10.85 14.46
N SER A 228 6.94 11.01 13.96
CA SER A 228 5.78 11.43 14.75
C SER A 228 4.88 10.25 15.08
N TYR A 229 4.72 9.95 16.36
CA TYR A 229 3.76 8.96 16.85
C TYR A 229 2.69 9.59 17.73
N TRP A 230 1.44 9.22 17.49
CA TRP A 230 0.36 9.52 18.40
C TRP A 230 0.48 8.67 19.66
N GLY A 231 0.28 9.29 20.83
CA GLY A 231 0.51 8.68 22.13
C GLY A 231 1.91 8.90 22.73
N ASP A 232 2.79 9.67 22.06
CA ASP A 232 4.07 10.13 22.63
C ASP A 232 3.97 11.46 23.40
N LEU A 233 2.80 12.12 23.35
CA LEU A 233 2.49 13.20 24.28
C LEU A 233 2.38 12.59 25.67
N LYS A 234 3.42 12.84 26.47
CA LYS A 234 3.48 12.63 27.91
C LYS A 234 2.09 12.77 28.52
N GLN A 235 1.68 11.76 29.28
CA GLN A 235 0.90 12.02 30.49
C GLN A 235 1.68 13.11 31.24
N GLU A 236 1.26 14.36 31.14
CA GLU A 236 1.58 15.30 32.21
C GLU A 236 1.09 14.62 33.48
N PRO A 237 1.94 14.41 34.50
CA PRO A 237 1.40 14.02 35.79
C PRO A 237 0.47 15.18 36.17
N GLU A 238 -0.84 14.91 36.23
CA GLU A 238 -1.74 15.75 37.00
C GLU A 238 -1.07 15.89 38.37
N MET A 239 -0.45 17.05 38.59
CA MET A 239 -0.09 17.47 39.93
C MET A 239 -1.42 17.61 40.64
N ILE A 240 -1.81 16.56 41.35
CA ILE A 240 -2.90 16.58 42.32
C ILE A 240 -2.49 17.60 43.38
N HIS A 241 -2.89 18.86 43.17
CA HIS A 241 -2.92 19.87 44.20
C HIS A 241 -4.21 19.68 44.99
N HIS A 242 -4.16 18.79 45.99
CA HIS A 242 -5.14 18.65 47.07
C HIS A 242 -4.41 17.90 48.19
N GLY A 243 -4.20 18.41 49.40
CA GLY A 243 -4.67 19.61 50.08
C GLY A 243 -4.37 19.34 51.55
N ASP A 244 -3.31 19.95 52.08
CA ASP A 244 -3.02 19.89 53.51
C ASP A 244 -4.01 20.78 54.26
N THR A 245 -5.13 20.21 54.65
CA THR A 245 -5.99 20.78 55.69
C THR A 245 -6.37 19.71 56.70
N GLU A 246 -6.03 20.02 57.95
CA GLU A 246 -6.61 19.52 59.20
C GLU A 246 -6.12 18.18 59.76
N GLY A 247 -5.10 18.28 60.60
CA GLY A 247 -4.86 17.37 61.73
C GLY A 247 -4.72 18.20 63.00
N THR A 248 -5.85 18.44 63.69
CA THR A 248 -5.91 19.08 65.00
C THR A 248 -5.27 18.17 66.06
N GLU A 249 -4.13 18.58 66.60
CA GLU A 249 -3.50 17.91 67.75
C GLU A 249 -4.22 18.33 69.04
N LYS A 250 -4.94 17.37 69.65
CA LYS A 250 -5.34 17.37 71.06
C LYS A 250 -4.68 16.18 71.75
N ARG A 251 -3.56 16.42 72.45
CA ARG A 251 -3.31 16.05 73.87
C ARG A 251 -1.82 16.09 74.19
#